data_AF-A0A522P1G1-F1
#
_entry.id   AF-A0A522P1G1-F1
#
_cell.length_a   1.000
_cell.length_b   1.000
_cell.length_c   1.000
_cell.angle_alpha   90.00
_cell.angle_beta   90.00
_cell.angle_gamma   90.00
#
_symmetry.space_group_name_H-M   'P 1'
#
loop_
_entity.id
_entity.type
_entity.pdbx_description
1 polymer ?
#
loop_
_entity_poly.entity_id
_entity_poly.type
_entity_poly.pdbx_seq_one_letter_code
_entity_poly.pdbx_strand_id
1 'polypeptide(L)'
;MNETTRLENEYGIVAFSFALRRENQEPNPCNERLAANVERAVEQVPGTPAVIAQWEVARALKPLRGTVDKVVGPDADDEYLGSEQVWEDAKQVLKERGINRVVLIAQPFLHLSKVARLARNDGYDIIRFQVRGIGFDNTKENTQWWTRGPVRLAAYALPQMLAGIHGGKPARGHT
;
A
#
# COMPACT_ATOMS: atom_id res chain seq x y z
N MET A 1 18.57 -31.99 -12.38
CA MET A 1 17.42 -31.22 -11.88
C MET A 1 18.01 -30.04 -11.16
N ASN A 2 17.90 -28.83 -11.72
CA ASN A 2 18.47 -27.64 -11.11
C ASN A 2 17.55 -27.19 -9.99
N GLU A 3 18.01 -27.33 -8.74
CA GLU A 3 17.53 -26.53 -7.62
C GLU A 3 17.92 -25.08 -7.91
N THR A 4 17.03 -24.37 -8.60
CA THR A 4 17.04 -22.92 -8.61
C THR A 4 16.79 -22.50 -7.18
N THR A 5 17.84 -22.04 -6.48
CA THR A 5 17.73 -21.33 -5.21
C THR A 5 16.67 -20.24 -5.39
N ARG A 6 15.44 -20.50 -4.97
CA ARG A 6 14.48 -19.42 -4.74
C ARG A 6 15.14 -18.59 -3.65
N LEU A 7 15.53 -17.37 -3.98
CA LEU A 7 15.76 -16.37 -2.94
C LEU A 7 14.44 -16.31 -2.17
N GLU A 8 14.37 -17.01 -1.04
CA GLU A 8 13.20 -16.97 -0.18
C GLU A 8 13.08 -15.54 0.30
N ASN A 9 12.07 -14.82 -0.18
CA ASN A 9 11.82 -13.48 0.31
C ASN A 9 11.50 -13.58 1.81
N GLU A 10 12.24 -12.82 2.62
CA GLU A 10 12.15 -12.88 4.08
C GLU A 10 11.05 -11.95 4.63
N TYR A 11 10.65 -10.96 3.84
CA TYR A 11 9.60 -9.99 4.19
C TYR A 11 8.95 -9.40 2.94
N GLY A 12 7.80 -8.75 3.11
CA GLY A 12 7.11 -8.02 2.05
C GLY A 12 7.24 -6.51 2.21
N ILE A 13 7.32 -5.77 1.10
CA ILE A 13 7.07 -4.33 1.09
C ILE A 13 5.77 -4.11 0.33
N VAL A 14 4.76 -3.53 0.98
CA VAL A 14 3.48 -3.21 0.35
C VAL A 14 3.31 -1.70 0.25
N ALA A 15 3.29 -1.19 -0.98
CA ALA A 15 3.21 0.23 -1.27
C ALA A 15 1.84 0.62 -1.83
N PHE A 16 1.16 1.50 -1.12
CA PHE A 16 -0.17 2.01 -1.46
C PHE A 16 -0.05 3.41 -2.07
N SER A 17 -0.80 3.69 -3.14
CA SER A 17 -0.78 5.02 -3.74
C SER A 17 -1.51 6.05 -2.88
N PHE A 18 -1.17 7.32 -3.07
CA PHE A 18 -1.86 8.43 -2.43
C PHE A 18 -2.00 9.61 -3.40
N ALA A 19 -3.21 10.17 -3.44
CA ALA A 19 -3.66 11.08 -4.51
C ALA A 19 -3.71 10.39 -5.88
N LEU A 20 -4.53 10.95 -6.77
CA LEU A 20 -4.71 10.46 -8.12
C LEU A 20 -4.84 11.66 -9.06
N ARG A 21 -4.10 11.64 -10.16
CA ARG A 21 -4.25 12.54 -11.30
C ARG A 21 -4.73 11.74 -12.50
N ARG A 22 -4.92 12.40 -13.65
CA ARG A 22 -5.17 11.69 -14.91
C ARG A 22 -3.99 10.78 -15.25
N GLU A 23 -4.24 9.69 -15.96
CA GLU A 23 -3.24 8.67 -16.25
C GLU A 23 -1.95 9.23 -16.89
N ASN A 24 -2.07 10.20 -17.81
CA ASN A 24 -0.92 10.84 -18.46
C ASN A 24 -0.14 11.81 -17.54
N GLN A 25 -0.59 12.02 -16.31
CA GLN A 25 0.01 12.87 -15.28
C GLN A 25 0.51 12.08 -14.06
N GLU A 26 0.42 10.75 -14.09
CA GLU A 26 1.01 9.87 -13.09
C GLU A 26 2.45 9.47 -13.48
N PRO A 27 3.35 9.13 -12.53
CA PRO A 27 3.13 9.21 -11.09
C PRO A 27 3.00 10.68 -10.62
N ASN A 28 2.06 10.95 -9.72
CA ASN A 28 1.98 12.26 -9.07
C ASN A 28 3.11 12.42 -8.01
N PRO A 29 3.37 13.66 -7.54
CA PRO A 29 4.48 13.91 -6.60
C PRO A 29 4.38 13.14 -5.27
N CYS A 30 3.18 12.76 -4.82
CA CYS A 30 3.05 11.92 -3.62
C CYS A 30 3.52 10.48 -3.92
N ASN A 31 3.12 9.93 -5.06
CA ASN A 31 3.48 8.57 -5.50
C ASN A 31 4.98 8.44 -5.82
N GLU A 32 5.62 9.48 -6.37
CA GLU A 32 7.09 9.54 -6.52
C GLU A 32 7.81 9.45 -5.16
N ARG A 33 7.32 10.18 -4.15
CA ARG A 33 7.91 10.15 -2.80
C ARG A 33 7.63 8.85 -2.07
N LEU A 34 6.49 8.21 -2.34
CA LEU A 34 6.20 6.85 -1.85
C LEU A 34 7.18 5.85 -2.46
N ALA A 35 7.46 5.94 -3.77
CA ALA A 35 8.47 5.11 -4.42
C ALA A 35 9.86 5.30 -3.79
N ALA A 36 10.30 6.55 -3.56
CA ALA A 36 11.57 6.79 -2.86
C ALA A 36 11.61 6.17 -1.43
N ASN A 37 10.46 6.06 -0.74
CA ASN A 37 10.39 5.36 0.53
C ASN A 37 10.43 3.83 0.38
N VAL A 38 9.95 3.27 -0.73
CA VAL A 38 10.14 1.84 -1.07
C VAL A 38 11.61 1.56 -1.28
N GLU A 39 12.31 2.37 -2.08
CA GLU A 39 13.76 2.22 -2.34
C GLU A 39 14.55 2.24 -1.04
N ARG A 40 14.27 3.23 -0.18
CA ARG A 40 14.90 3.33 1.13
C ARG A 40 14.57 2.14 2.04
N ALA A 41 13.39 1.55 1.94
CA ALA A 41 13.04 0.35 2.70
C ALA A 41 13.84 -0.87 2.22
N VAL A 42 14.00 -1.05 0.91
CA VAL A 42 14.83 -2.11 0.32
C VAL A 42 16.27 -2.01 0.82
N GLU A 43 16.82 -0.79 0.94
CA GLU A 43 18.19 -0.57 1.42
C GLU A 43 18.36 -0.73 2.94
N GLN A 44 17.36 -0.32 3.73
CA GLN A 44 17.49 -0.20 5.18
C GLN A 44 16.96 -1.40 5.96
N VAL A 45 16.12 -2.24 5.36
CA VAL A 45 15.54 -3.41 6.02
C VAL A 45 16.32 -4.66 5.60
N PRO A 46 17.03 -5.32 6.54
CA PRO A 46 17.81 -6.51 6.23
C PRO A 46 16.95 -7.64 5.66
N GLY A 47 17.52 -8.37 4.70
CA GLY A 47 16.91 -9.51 4.04
C GLY A 47 16.38 -9.18 2.66
N THR A 48 15.81 -10.18 1.99
CA THR A 48 15.29 -10.01 0.62
C THR A 48 13.78 -9.68 0.64
N PRO A 49 13.35 -8.48 0.19
CA PRO A 49 11.93 -8.14 0.12
C PRO A 49 11.23 -8.81 -1.06
N ALA A 50 9.94 -9.12 -0.90
CA ALA A 50 8.99 -9.17 -2.00
C ALA A 50 8.27 -7.81 -2.10
N VAL A 51 8.44 -7.07 -3.20
CA VAL A 51 7.84 -5.73 -3.33
C VAL A 51 6.53 -5.82 -4.11
N ILE A 52 5.44 -5.48 -3.43
CA ILE A 52 4.10 -5.33 -4.01
C ILE A 52 3.76 -3.84 -4.01
N ALA A 53 3.48 -3.27 -5.17
CA ALA A 53 3.20 -1.85 -5.31
C ALA A 53 1.94 -1.60 -6.13
N GLN A 54 1.10 -0.67 -5.66
CA GLN A 54 0.02 -0.14 -6.48
C GLN A 54 0.59 0.55 -7.73
N TRP A 55 -0.11 0.45 -8.85
CA TRP A 55 0.40 0.79 -10.18
C TRP A 55 0.94 2.21 -10.29
N GLU A 56 0.36 3.20 -9.60
CA GLU A 56 0.86 4.58 -9.61
C GLU A 56 2.26 4.68 -8.96
N VAL A 57 2.48 3.98 -7.85
CA VAL A 57 3.79 3.92 -7.19
C VAL A 57 4.76 3.07 -8.02
N ALA A 58 4.29 1.94 -8.56
CA ALA A 58 5.10 1.08 -9.42
C ALA A 58 5.61 1.82 -10.68
N ARG A 59 4.83 2.76 -11.22
CA ARG A 59 5.26 3.63 -12.32
C ARG A 59 6.46 4.49 -11.95
N ALA A 60 6.52 5.00 -10.73
CA ALA A 60 7.66 5.76 -10.23
C ALA A 60 8.90 4.88 -9.97
N LEU A 61 8.71 3.59 -9.66
CA LEU A 61 9.78 2.61 -9.46
C LEU A 61 10.42 2.10 -10.77
N LYS A 62 9.96 2.54 -11.95
CA LYS A 62 10.44 2.09 -13.27
C LYS A 62 11.96 2.17 -13.52
N PRO A 63 12.75 3.08 -12.91
CA PRO A 63 14.22 3.04 -13.06
C PRO A 63 14.87 1.80 -12.46
N LEU A 64 14.20 1.09 -11.54
CA LEU A 64 14.72 -0.07 -10.82
C LEU A 64 14.17 -1.40 -11.35
N ARG A 65 14.04 -1.55 -12.67
CA ARG A 65 13.56 -2.80 -13.31
C ARG A 65 14.18 -4.03 -12.64
N GLY A 66 13.35 -4.79 -11.91
CA GLY A 66 13.75 -5.98 -11.16
C GLY A 66 13.31 -5.99 -9.69
N THR A 67 12.97 -4.85 -9.08
CA THR A 67 12.60 -4.80 -7.66
C THR A 67 11.12 -5.03 -7.37
N VAL A 68 10.18 -4.87 -8.33
CA VAL A 68 8.73 -5.04 -8.09
C VAL A 68 8.25 -6.43 -8.49
N ASP A 69 7.90 -7.24 -7.51
CA ASP A 69 7.37 -8.60 -7.68
C ASP A 69 5.92 -8.62 -8.16
N LYS A 70 5.11 -7.66 -7.72
CA LYS A 70 3.70 -7.54 -8.11
C LYS A 70 3.31 -6.08 -8.25
N VAL A 71 2.75 -5.75 -9.40
CA VAL A 71 2.03 -4.50 -9.62
C VAL A 71 0.53 -4.76 -9.39
N VAL A 72 -0.09 -3.94 -8.55
CA VAL A 72 -1.53 -3.99 -8.26
C VAL A 72 -2.20 -2.81 -8.98
N GLY A 73 -3.06 -3.09 -9.94
CA GLY A 73 -3.73 -2.10 -10.79
C GLY A 73 -5.21 -2.42 -10.95
N PRO A 74 -6.03 -1.46 -11.40
CA PRO A 74 -7.46 -1.66 -11.53
C PRO A 74 -7.76 -2.88 -12.43
N ASP A 75 -8.79 -3.63 -12.06
CA ASP A 75 -9.42 -4.57 -12.98
C ASP A 75 -10.05 -3.79 -14.15
N ALA A 76 -10.38 -4.46 -15.25
CA ALA A 76 -10.75 -3.88 -16.55
C ALA A 76 -11.89 -2.83 -16.55
N ASP A 77 -12.52 -2.56 -15.41
CA ASP A 77 -13.65 -1.64 -15.19
C ASP A 77 -13.26 -0.25 -14.62
N ASP A 78 -11.97 0.13 -14.63
CA ASP A 78 -11.48 1.50 -14.37
C ASP A 78 -11.80 2.10 -12.98
N GLU A 79 -12.28 1.31 -12.03
CA GLU A 79 -12.59 1.78 -10.67
C GLU A 79 -11.29 1.94 -9.83
N TYR A 80 -11.14 3.09 -9.17
CA TYR A 80 -9.98 3.34 -8.31
C TYR A 80 -9.89 2.30 -7.19
N LEU A 81 -8.77 1.58 -7.13
CA LEU A 81 -8.54 0.57 -6.12
C LEU A 81 -8.44 1.16 -4.71
N GLY A 82 -9.33 0.71 -3.82
CA GLY A 82 -9.26 0.96 -2.39
C GLY A 82 -8.07 0.25 -1.74
N SER A 83 -7.67 0.71 -0.55
CA SER A 83 -6.56 0.10 0.20
C SER A 83 -6.84 -1.34 0.62
N GLU A 84 -8.10 -1.70 0.80
CA GLU A 84 -8.57 -3.05 1.07
C GLU A 84 -8.26 -3.99 -0.11
N GLN A 85 -8.63 -3.60 -1.33
CA GLN A 85 -8.36 -4.41 -2.52
C GLN A 85 -6.85 -4.57 -2.76
N VAL A 86 -6.10 -3.46 -2.63
CA VAL A 86 -4.63 -3.52 -2.75
C VAL A 86 -4.01 -4.46 -1.71
N TRP A 87 -4.55 -4.46 -0.49
CA TRP A 87 -4.09 -5.35 0.56
C TRP A 87 -4.48 -6.82 0.31
N GLU A 88 -5.68 -7.11 -0.18
CA GLU A 88 -6.09 -8.48 -0.54
C GLU A 88 -5.19 -9.07 -1.63
N ASP A 89 -4.91 -8.30 -2.68
CA ASP A 89 -4.01 -8.69 -3.75
C ASP A 89 -2.57 -8.94 -3.24
N ALA A 90 -2.08 -8.04 -2.38
CA ALA A 90 -0.77 -8.20 -1.75
C ALA A 90 -0.73 -9.43 -0.84
N LYS A 91 -1.77 -9.66 -0.04
CA LYS A 91 -1.89 -10.80 0.87
C LYS A 91 -1.82 -12.12 0.13
N GLN A 92 -2.42 -12.24 -1.06
CA GLN A 92 -2.31 -13.45 -1.86
C GLN A 92 -0.84 -13.76 -2.19
N VAL A 93 -0.09 -12.78 -2.70
CA VAL A 93 1.33 -12.95 -3.04
C VAL A 93 2.17 -13.28 -1.81
N LEU A 94 1.91 -12.61 -0.68
CA LEU A 94 2.63 -12.86 0.57
C LEU A 94 2.38 -14.28 1.09
N LYS A 95 1.14 -14.77 1.04
CA LYS A 95 0.77 -16.14 1.42
C LYS A 95 1.43 -17.19 0.54
N GLU A 96 1.41 -17.00 -0.78
CA GLU A 96 2.05 -17.90 -1.75
C GLU A 96 3.56 -18.02 -1.52
N ARG A 97 4.18 -16.97 -0.95
CA ARG A 97 5.61 -16.92 -0.62
C ARG A 97 5.93 -17.26 0.83
N GLY A 98 4.94 -17.61 1.65
CA GLY A 98 5.16 -17.90 3.09
C GLY A 98 5.63 -16.70 3.91
N ILE A 99 5.41 -15.47 3.43
CA ILE A 99 5.84 -14.24 4.08
C ILE A 99 4.77 -13.80 5.09
N ASN A 100 5.17 -13.57 6.34
CA ASN A 100 4.29 -13.04 7.41
C ASN A 100 4.74 -11.69 7.97
N ARG A 101 5.92 -11.18 7.57
CA ARG A 101 6.46 -9.89 7.99
C ARG A 101 6.39 -8.88 6.87
N VAL A 102 5.92 -7.67 7.15
CA VAL A 102 5.71 -6.63 6.12
C VAL A 102 6.17 -5.25 6.55
N VAL A 103 6.72 -4.50 5.59
CA VAL A 103 6.87 -3.05 5.63
C VAL A 103 5.71 -2.43 4.85
N LEU A 104 5.00 -1.48 5.46
CA LEU A 104 3.89 -0.78 4.81
C LEU A 104 4.33 0.63 4.42
N ILE A 105 4.22 0.95 3.13
CA ILE A 105 4.54 2.27 2.57
C ILE A 105 3.25 2.93 2.14
N ALA A 106 2.79 3.89 2.94
CA ALA A 106 1.54 4.62 2.72
C ALA A 106 1.67 6.04 3.31
N GLN A 107 0.74 6.92 2.97
CA GLN A 107 0.75 8.30 3.49
C GLN A 107 0.61 8.29 5.03
N PRO A 108 1.48 9.01 5.78
CA PRO A 108 1.64 8.78 7.22
C PRO A 108 0.52 9.36 8.12
N PHE A 109 -0.35 10.24 7.62
CA PHE A 109 -1.33 10.95 8.45
C PHE A 109 -2.48 10.04 8.91
N LEU A 110 -3.22 9.43 7.98
CA LEU A 110 -4.32 8.49 8.31
C LEU A 110 -4.20 7.16 7.56
N HIS A 111 -3.57 7.16 6.38
CA HIS A 111 -3.54 6.02 5.50
C HIS A 111 -2.68 4.87 6.05
N LEU A 112 -1.49 5.19 6.56
CA LEU A 112 -0.59 4.21 7.18
C LEU A 112 -1.26 3.49 8.37
N SER A 113 -1.99 4.22 9.21
CA SER A 113 -2.74 3.64 10.33
C SER A 113 -3.84 2.68 9.86
N LYS A 114 -4.55 3.03 8.77
CA LYS A 114 -5.57 2.17 8.16
C LYS A 114 -4.96 0.87 7.65
N VAL A 115 -3.92 0.93 6.82
CA VAL A 115 -3.31 -0.29 6.23
C VAL A 115 -2.57 -1.12 7.27
N ALA A 116 -1.99 -0.49 8.30
CA ALA A 116 -1.41 -1.21 9.42
C ALA A 116 -2.46 -1.98 10.24
N ARG A 117 -3.70 -1.46 10.34
CA ARG A 117 -4.81 -2.21 10.95
C ARG A 117 -5.23 -3.40 10.09
N LEU A 118 -5.35 -3.22 8.77
CA LEU A 118 -5.67 -4.32 7.85
C LEU A 118 -4.63 -5.45 7.97
N ALA A 119 -3.35 -5.12 7.91
CA ALA A 119 -2.29 -6.12 8.00
C ALA A 119 -2.28 -6.87 9.35
N ARG A 120 -2.45 -6.17 10.47
CA ARG A 120 -2.52 -6.80 11.79
C ARG A 120 -3.75 -7.70 11.95
N ASN A 121 -4.90 -7.27 11.43
CA ASN A 121 -6.12 -8.07 11.47
C ASN A 121 -5.96 -9.40 10.72
N ASP A 122 -5.12 -9.42 9.68
CA ASP A 122 -4.77 -10.61 8.91
C ASP A 122 -3.56 -11.39 9.47
N GLY A 123 -3.05 -11.01 10.65
CA GLY A 123 -1.98 -11.75 11.34
C GLY A 123 -0.55 -11.44 10.88
N TYR A 124 -0.32 -10.34 10.16
CA TYR A 124 1.02 -9.95 9.72
C TYR A 124 1.78 -9.14 10.77
N ASP A 125 3.07 -9.45 10.89
CA ASP A 125 4.03 -8.70 11.70
C ASP A 125 4.55 -7.49 10.95
N ILE A 126 4.28 -6.29 11.46
CA ILE A 126 4.71 -5.05 10.81
C ILE A 126 6.15 -4.72 11.23
N ILE A 127 7.05 -4.74 10.26
CA ILE A 127 8.41 -4.21 10.39
C ILE A 127 8.32 -2.69 10.50
N ARG A 128 8.85 -2.14 11.59
CA ARG A 128 8.85 -0.70 11.82
C ARG A 128 9.76 -0.01 10.81
N PHE A 129 9.16 0.80 9.96
CA PHE A 129 9.84 1.67 9.01
C PHE A 129 9.18 3.04 9.02
N GLN A 130 9.98 4.10 9.06
CA GLN A 130 9.44 5.44 9.18
C GLN A 130 9.20 6.05 7.80
N VAL A 131 7.98 6.04 7.30
CA VAL A 131 7.62 6.73 6.05
C VAL A 131 7.65 8.26 6.26
N ARG A 132 8.38 8.99 5.40
CA ARG A 132 8.55 10.46 5.53
C ARG A 132 8.34 11.17 4.19
N GLY A 133 8.00 12.45 4.27
CA GLY A 133 8.07 13.37 3.14
C GLY A 133 6.92 13.30 2.13
N ILE A 134 5.91 12.45 2.31
CA ILE A 134 4.85 12.27 1.30
C ILE A 134 4.06 13.56 1.05
N GLY A 135 3.55 14.20 2.12
CA GLY A 135 2.76 15.43 2.02
C GLY A 135 1.34 15.19 1.51
N PHE A 136 0.81 16.18 0.79
CA PHE A 136 -0.50 16.19 0.13
C PHE A 136 -0.37 16.80 -1.26
N ASP A 137 -1.18 16.34 -2.21
CA ASP A 137 -1.24 16.92 -3.55
C ASP A 137 -2.36 17.95 -3.61
N ASN A 138 -2.04 19.22 -3.36
CA ASN A 138 -3.01 20.31 -3.29
C ASN A 138 -3.38 20.91 -4.65
N THR A 139 -2.91 20.32 -5.76
CA THR A 139 -3.11 20.90 -7.08
C THR A 139 -4.49 20.59 -7.64
N LYS A 140 -4.87 21.30 -8.72
CA LYS A 140 -6.16 21.12 -9.39
C LYS A 140 -6.24 19.81 -10.19
N GLU A 141 -5.08 19.26 -10.56
CA GLU A 141 -4.92 18.02 -11.31
C GLU A 141 -5.28 16.78 -10.47
N ASN A 142 -5.18 16.88 -9.15
CA ASN A 142 -5.56 15.80 -8.24
C ASN A 142 -7.08 15.60 -8.25
N THR A 143 -7.57 14.49 -8.78
CA THR A 143 -9.00 14.15 -8.88
C THR A 143 -9.62 13.79 -7.54
N GLN A 144 -8.81 13.40 -6.56
CA GLN A 144 -9.24 13.04 -5.21
C GLN A 144 -9.19 14.26 -4.28
N TRP A 145 -10.31 14.98 -4.20
CA TRP A 145 -10.38 16.22 -3.42
C TRP A 145 -9.94 16.05 -1.95
N TRP A 146 -10.14 14.87 -1.37
CA TRP A 146 -9.79 14.55 0.02
C TRP A 146 -8.29 14.40 0.27
N THR A 147 -7.47 14.10 -0.75
CA THR A 147 -6.01 13.98 -0.63
C THR A 147 -5.29 15.32 -0.85
N ARG A 148 -6.05 16.42 -1.04
CA ARG A 148 -5.52 17.78 -1.21
C ARG A 148 -5.16 18.50 0.11
N GLY A 149 -5.31 17.85 1.25
CA GLY A 149 -4.90 18.41 2.55
C GLY A 149 -5.41 17.61 3.75
N PRO A 150 -4.84 17.83 4.94
CA PRO A 150 -5.11 17.01 6.12
C PRO A 150 -6.55 17.13 6.63
N VAL A 151 -7.12 18.34 6.62
CA VAL A 151 -8.51 18.58 7.07
C VAL A 151 -9.50 17.86 6.16
N ARG A 152 -9.27 17.89 4.84
CA ARG A 152 -10.13 17.21 3.86
C ARG A 152 -10.04 15.70 4.00
N LEU A 153 -8.83 15.18 4.24
CA LEU A 153 -8.61 13.76 4.47
C LEU A 153 -9.30 13.29 5.75
N ALA A 154 -9.21 14.06 6.84
CA ALA A 154 -9.92 13.76 8.08
C ALA A 154 -11.44 13.76 7.90
N ALA A 155 -11.99 14.76 7.21
CA ALA A 155 -13.42 14.84 6.91
C ALA A 155 -13.91 13.64 6.07
N TYR A 156 -13.11 13.21 5.09
CA TYR A 156 -13.41 12.03 4.27
C TYR A 156 -13.29 10.70 5.04
N ALA A 157 -12.31 10.58 5.94
CA ALA A 157 -12.08 9.37 6.72
C ALA A 157 -13.10 9.18 7.87
N LEU A 158 -13.67 10.27 8.39
CA LEU A 158 -14.54 10.25 9.56
C LEU A 158 -15.76 9.30 9.40
N PRO A 159 -16.54 9.33 8.29
CA PRO A 159 -17.63 8.37 8.10
C PRO A 159 -17.15 6.91 8.04
N GLN A 160 -16.01 6.65 7.41
CA GLN A 160 -15.45 5.29 7.29
C GLN A 160 -15.03 4.75 8.66
N MET A 161 -14.49 5.61 9.52
CA MET A 161 -14.15 5.25 10.90
C MET A 161 -15.42 4.99 11.74
N LEU A 162 -16.44 5.84 11.62
CA LEU A 162 -17.70 5.70 12.36
C LEU A 162 -18.49 4.45 11.96
N ALA A 163 -18.52 4.13 10.66
CA ALA A 163 -19.13 2.91 10.14
C ALA A 163 -18.38 1.64 10.62
N GLY A 164 -17.04 1.71 10.71
CA GLY A 164 -16.23 0.62 11.26
C GLY A 164 -16.41 0.39 12.76
N ILE A 165 -16.80 1.42 13.53
CA ILE A 165 -17.10 1.32 14.97
C ILE A 165 -18.46 0.64 15.20
N HIS A 166 -19.43 0.83 14.30
CA HIS A 166 -20.76 0.20 14.39
C HIS A 166 -20.85 -1.17 13.67
N GLY A 167 -19.78 -1.61 13.01
CA GLY A 167 -19.68 -2.88 12.29
C GLY A 167 -19.37 -4.11 13.16
N GLY A 168 -19.46 -4.00 14.49
CA GLY A 168 -19.39 -5.13 15.40
C GLY A 168 -20.59 -6.06 15.21
N LYS A 169 -20.58 -6.88 14.14
CA LYS A 169 -21.53 -7.98 14.03
C LYS A 169 -21.25 -8.96 15.17
N PRO A 170 -22.28 -9.39 15.92
CA PRO A 170 -22.11 -10.41 16.93
C PRO A 170 -21.62 -11.71 16.28
N ALA A 171 -20.74 -12.42 16.97
CA ALA A 171 -20.41 -13.79 16.65
C ALA A 171 -21.72 -14.60 16.49
N ARG A 172 -22.03 -15.02 15.26
CA ARG A 172 -22.84 -16.22 15.03
C ARG A 172 -21.79 -17.34 15.01
N GLY A 173 -21.64 -18.17 16.03
CA GLY A 173 -22.71 -18.92 16.68
C GLY A 173 -22.87 -20.22 15.91
N HIS A 174 -22.32 -21.30 16.49
CA HIS A 174 -22.37 -22.68 15.99
C HIS A 174 -23.75 -23.10 15.47
N THR A 175 -23.75 -23.83 14.35
CA THR A 175 -24.35 -25.18 14.20
C THR A 175 -23.79 -25.81 12.94
#